data_AF-A0A7Z6TAH2-F1
#
_entry.id   AF-A0A7Z6TAH2-F1
#
_cell.length_a   1.000
_cell.length_b   1.000
_cell.length_c   1.000
_cell.angle_alpha   90.00
_cell.angle_beta   90.00
_cell.angle_gamma   90.00
#
_symmetry.space_group_name_H-M   'P 1'
#
loop_
_entity.id
_entity.type
_entity.pdbx_description
1 polymer ?
#
loop_
_entity_poly.entity_id
_entity_poly.type
_entity_poly.pdbx_seq_one_letter_code
_entity_poly.pdbx_strand_id
1 'polypeptide(L)'
;MGNLKEWHHISPRILRYMESVKGKEDELKQLLEGLLECVPTVDYPLLERNIFETSMRVGIRSPVLRSWAWRIVRDRNRTSYPREFAARYIGLLGASNDGQLLKMEYEGEYDIDVRRALLVAMYEADYMPRGLLKRLSSHPTMLKWTARYLSRLQYPSTIPLPKF
;
A
#
# COMPACT_ATOMS: atom_id res chain seq x y z
N MET A 1 3.65 15.32 19.21
CA MET A 1 2.76 14.30 18.60
C MET A 1 1.25 14.62 18.70
N GLY A 2 0.79 15.59 19.52
CA GLY A 2 -0.63 15.95 19.64
C GLY A 2 -1.28 16.54 18.37
N ASN A 3 -0.55 17.37 17.63
CA ASN A 3 -1.17 18.17 16.55
C ASN A 3 -1.67 17.34 15.34
N LEU A 4 -1.02 16.23 14.98
CA LEU A 4 -1.37 15.48 13.76
C LEU A 4 -2.62 14.60 13.93
N LYS A 5 -2.94 14.18 15.15
CA LYS A 5 -4.19 13.49 15.48
C LYS A 5 -5.38 14.44 15.33
N GLU A 6 -5.27 15.64 15.90
CA GLU A 6 -6.28 16.68 15.78
C GLU A 6 -6.44 17.16 14.33
N TRP A 7 -5.33 17.17 13.58
CA TRP A 7 -5.27 17.73 12.23
C TRP A 7 -5.16 16.65 11.15
N HIS A 8 -5.68 15.44 11.41
CA HIS A 8 -5.59 14.30 10.49
C HIS A 8 -6.15 14.61 9.09
N HIS A 9 -7.15 15.49 8.99
CA HIS A 9 -7.74 15.97 7.73
C HIS A 9 -6.75 16.76 6.85
N ILE A 10 -5.74 17.41 7.42
CA ILE A 10 -4.65 18.09 6.68
C ILE A 10 -3.34 17.30 6.65
N SER A 11 -3.35 16.05 7.13
CA SER A 11 -2.16 15.17 7.05
C SER A 11 -1.53 15.07 5.65
N PRO A 12 -2.26 15.08 4.51
CA PRO A 12 -1.61 15.08 3.19
C PRO A 12 -0.73 16.30 2.92
N ARG A 13 -1.08 17.48 3.49
CA ARG A 13 -0.31 18.72 3.29
C ARG A 13 0.90 18.75 4.21
N ILE A 14 0.71 18.33 5.47
CA ILE A 14 1.80 18.26 6.44
C ILE A 14 2.87 17.26 5.98
N LEU A 15 2.45 16.06 5.56
CA LEU A 15 3.39 15.04 5.08
C LEU A 15 4.10 15.49 3.80
N ARG A 16 3.39 16.13 2.85
CA ARG A 16 4.03 16.72 1.67
C ARG A 16 5.07 17.80 1.99
N TYR A 17 4.81 18.61 3.02
CA TYR A 17 5.80 19.59 3.47
C TYR A 17 7.04 18.87 4.03
N MET A 18 6.84 17.90 4.91
CA MET A 18 7.94 17.12 5.51
C MET A 18 8.78 16.39 4.44
N GLU A 19 8.14 15.84 3.41
CA GLU A 19 8.82 15.21 2.27
C GLU A 19 9.74 16.15 1.48
N SER A 20 9.43 17.45 1.47
CA SER A 20 10.22 18.43 0.73
C SER A 20 11.49 18.87 1.47
N VAL A 21 11.61 18.53 2.75
CA VAL A 21 12.78 18.86 3.58
C VAL A 21 13.86 17.79 3.40
N LYS A 22 14.92 18.12 2.66
CA LYS A 22 16.05 17.21 2.40
C LYS A 22 16.80 16.82 3.68
N GLY A 23 17.24 15.57 3.79
CA GLY A 23 18.06 15.09 4.90
C GLY A 23 17.28 14.80 6.19
N LYS A 24 15.95 14.73 6.10
CA LYS A 24 15.02 14.48 7.21
C LYS A 24 14.24 13.17 7.04
N GLU A 25 14.72 12.28 6.18
CA GLU A 25 14.08 11.01 5.86
C GLU A 25 13.94 10.10 7.10
N ASP A 26 14.94 10.07 7.97
CA ASP A 26 14.91 9.30 9.22
C ASP A 26 13.92 9.89 10.25
N GLU A 27 13.86 11.22 10.36
CA GLU A 27 12.88 11.90 11.22
C GLU A 27 11.45 11.66 10.70
N LEU A 28 11.26 11.71 9.38
CA LEU A 28 9.99 11.38 8.75
C LEU A 28 9.61 9.92 9.02
N LYS A 29 10.55 8.97 8.88
CA LYS A 29 10.32 7.57 9.20
C LYS A 29 9.86 7.40 10.66
N GLN A 30 10.59 7.95 11.62
CA GLN A 30 10.23 7.85 13.05
C GLN A 30 8.86 8.47 13.34
N LEU A 31 8.54 9.59 12.69
CA LEU A 31 7.23 10.21 12.80
C LEU A 31 6.12 9.28 12.30
N LEU A 32 6.28 8.69 11.11
CA LEU A 32 5.29 7.79 10.52
C LEU A 32 5.08 6.52 11.35
N GLU A 33 6.16 5.95 11.87
CA GLU A 33 6.12 4.81 12.80
C GLU A 33 5.35 5.16 14.07
N GLY A 34 5.72 6.27 14.72
CA GLY A 34 5.06 6.75 15.94
C GLY A 34 3.58 7.11 15.74
N LEU A 35 3.20 7.58 14.55
CA LEU A 35 1.78 7.85 14.24
C LEU A 35 0.95 6.56 14.23
N LEU A 36 1.46 5.46 13.68
CA LEU A 36 0.75 4.17 13.68
C LEU A 36 0.72 3.54 15.08
N GLU A 37 1.77 3.72 15.88
CA GLU A 37 1.85 3.15 17.23
C GLU A 37 1.03 3.91 18.27
N CYS A 38 1.05 5.24 18.25
CA CYS A 38 0.46 6.06 19.30
C CYS A 38 -0.96 6.55 19.01
N VAL A 39 -1.40 6.52 17.75
CA VAL A 39 -2.75 6.96 17.36
C VAL A 39 -3.60 5.72 17.08
N PRO A 40 -4.86 5.64 17.56
CA PRO A 40 -5.79 4.61 17.12
C PRO A 40 -6.19 4.89 15.66
N THR A 41 -5.30 4.58 14.73
CA THR A 41 -5.42 4.98 13.33
C THR A 41 -6.58 4.31 12.60
N VAL A 42 -7.18 3.27 13.18
CA VAL A 42 -8.43 2.67 12.73
C VAL A 42 -9.58 3.68 12.64
N ASP A 43 -9.59 4.69 13.51
CA ASP A 43 -10.58 5.79 13.52
C ASP A 43 -10.23 6.87 12.48
N TYR A 44 -9.01 6.86 11.95
CA TYR A 44 -8.49 7.85 11.00
C TYR A 44 -7.95 7.18 9.73
N PRO A 45 -8.78 6.47 8.96
CA PRO A 45 -8.31 5.68 7.84
C PRO A 45 -7.61 6.53 6.75
N LEU A 46 -7.98 7.80 6.56
CA LEU A 46 -7.24 8.73 5.68
C LEU A 46 -5.80 8.97 6.13
N LEU A 47 -5.54 9.02 7.44
CA LEU A 47 -4.19 9.15 7.97
C LEU A 47 -3.36 7.90 7.65
N GLU A 48 -3.92 6.70 7.81
CA GLU A 48 -3.24 5.44 7.45
C GLU A 48 -2.86 5.40 5.97
N ARG A 49 -3.81 5.77 5.11
CA ARG A 49 -3.58 5.89 3.66
C ARG A 49 -2.40 6.82 3.38
N ASN A 50 -2.40 8.00 3.97
CA ASN A 50 -1.38 9.02 3.73
C ASN A 50 0.00 8.58 4.26
N ILE A 51 0.05 7.87 5.39
CA ILE A 51 1.28 7.32 5.92
C ILE A 51 1.93 6.36 4.91
N PHE A 52 1.18 5.41 4.36
CA PHE A 52 1.72 4.48 3.37
C PHE A 52 2.02 5.15 2.02
N GLU A 53 1.17 6.08 1.57
CA GLU A 53 1.42 6.86 0.37
C GLU A 53 2.73 7.65 0.45
N THR A 54 2.95 8.36 1.54
CA THR A 54 4.20 9.09 1.81
C THR A 54 5.38 8.14 1.88
N SER A 55 5.23 7.01 2.59
CA SER A 55 6.29 6.01 2.72
C SER A 55 6.71 5.45 1.36
N MET A 56 5.76 5.17 0.48
CA MET A 56 6.03 4.72 -0.90
C MET A 56 6.67 5.80 -1.77
N ARG A 57 6.23 7.06 -1.65
CA ARG A 57 6.79 8.18 -2.44
C ARG A 57 8.24 8.49 -2.09
N VAL A 58 8.62 8.38 -0.82
CA VAL A 58 9.98 8.65 -0.35
C VAL A 58 10.86 7.39 -0.34
N GLY A 59 10.26 6.20 -0.46
CA GLY A 59 11.00 4.93 -0.44
C GLY A 59 11.38 4.47 0.97
N ILE A 60 10.59 4.82 1.98
CA ILE A 60 10.87 4.50 3.39
C ILE A 60 10.60 3.01 3.65
N ARG A 61 11.68 2.24 3.84
CA ARG A 61 11.63 0.85 4.29
C ARG A 61 11.70 0.79 5.81
N SER A 62 10.66 0.24 6.42
CA SER A 62 10.58 0.07 7.88
C SER A 62 9.93 -1.27 8.24
N PRO A 63 10.56 -2.07 9.12
CA PRO A 63 9.92 -3.26 9.69
C PRO A 63 8.63 -2.93 10.44
N VAL A 64 8.57 -1.78 11.13
CA VAL A 64 7.39 -1.31 11.86
C VAL A 64 6.24 -1.00 10.90
N LEU A 65 6.51 -0.19 9.87
CA LEU A 65 5.50 0.13 8.84
C LEU A 65 5.06 -1.13 8.09
N ARG A 66 5.96 -2.07 7.79
CA ARG A 66 5.62 -3.36 7.15
C ARG A 66 4.73 -4.22 8.05
N SER A 67 5.02 -4.30 9.35
CA SER A 67 4.19 -5.01 10.32
C SER A 67 2.78 -4.42 10.37
N TRP A 68 2.67 -3.09 10.43
CA TRP A 68 1.39 -2.39 10.39
C TRP A 68 0.64 -2.60 9.07
N ALA A 69 1.34 -2.54 7.93
CA ALA A 69 0.74 -2.78 6.63
C ALA A 69 0.08 -4.16 6.57
N TRP A 70 0.76 -5.20 7.07
CA TRP A 70 0.19 -6.55 7.14
C TRP A 70 -1.03 -6.63 8.06
N ARG A 71 -1.01 -5.95 9.21
CA ARG A 71 -2.16 -5.88 10.12
C ARG A 71 -3.36 -5.23 9.44
N ILE A 72 -3.14 -4.14 8.71
CA ILE A 72 -4.20 -3.38 8.02
C ILE A 72 -4.76 -4.19 6.86
N VAL A 73 -3.92 -4.77 6.00
CA VAL A 73 -4.37 -5.59 4.86
C VAL A 73 -5.23 -6.77 5.33
N ARG A 74 -4.85 -7.44 6.41
CA ARG A 74 -5.56 -8.63 6.94
C ARG A 74 -6.86 -8.32 7.66
N ASP A 75 -7.03 -7.09 8.14
CA ASP A 75 -8.23 -6.67 8.85
C ASP A 75 -9.35 -6.33 7.84
N ARG A 76 -10.20 -7.32 7.57
CA ARG A 76 -11.32 -7.21 6.62
C ARG A 76 -12.44 -6.29 7.07
N ASN A 77 -12.45 -5.88 8.35
CA ASN A 77 -13.43 -4.95 8.87
C ASN A 77 -13.04 -3.49 8.62
N ARG A 78 -11.82 -3.24 8.15
CA ARG A 78 -11.35 -1.90 7.78
C ARG A 78 -11.89 -1.49 6.42
N THR A 79 -11.94 -0.17 6.24
CA THR A 79 -12.21 0.47 4.94
C THR A 79 -11.23 -0.03 3.87
N SER A 80 -11.64 -0.04 2.61
CA SER A 80 -10.83 -0.58 1.51
C SER A 80 -9.55 0.22 1.27
N TYR A 81 -9.63 1.55 1.31
CA TYR A 81 -8.53 2.40 0.85
C TYR A 81 -7.24 2.33 1.70
N PRO A 82 -7.22 2.25 3.05
CA PRO A 82 -5.97 2.02 3.78
C PRO A 82 -5.37 0.65 3.45
N ARG A 83 -6.24 -0.37 3.23
CA ARG A 83 -5.84 -1.73 2.86
C ARG A 83 -5.21 -1.75 1.48
N GLU A 84 -5.73 -0.99 0.53
CA GLU A 84 -5.13 -0.84 -0.80
C GLU A 84 -3.71 -0.28 -0.74
N PHE A 85 -3.50 0.81 0.02
CA PHE A 85 -2.18 1.44 0.14
C PHE A 85 -1.20 0.60 0.97
N ALA A 86 -1.68 -0.07 2.02
CA ALA A 86 -0.89 -1.01 2.79
C ALA A 86 -0.43 -2.21 1.92
N ALA A 87 -1.31 -2.75 1.08
CA ALA A 87 -0.96 -3.81 0.13
C ALA A 87 0.13 -3.34 -0.84
N ARG A 88 -0.04 -2.16 -1.45
CA ARG A 88 0.97 -1.56 -2.34
C ARG A 88 2.30 -1.31 -1.62
N TYR A 89 2.27 -0.85 -0.36
CA TYR A 89 3.48 -0.67 0.44
C TYR A 89 4.26 -1.98 0.61
N ILE A 90 3.57 -3.07 0.94
CA ILE A 90 4.18 -4.40 1.04
C ILE A 90 4.77 -4.83 -0.30
N GLY A 91 4.04 -4.67 -1.40
CA GLY A 91 4.52 -5.05 -2.73
C GLY A 91 5.77 -4.28 -3.16
N LEU A 92 5.76 -2.96 -2.98
CA LEU A 92 6.81 -2.06 -3.49
C LEU A 92 8.05 -1.99 -2.60
N LEU A 93 7.87 -2.02 -1.27
CA LEU A 93 8.93 -1.77 -0.28
C LEU A 93 9.14 -2.91 0.71
N GLY A 94 8.32 -3.97 0.62
CA GLY A 94 8.46 -5.18 1.44
C GLY A 94 9.63 -6.06 1.02
N ALA A 95 9.64 -7.29 1.55
CA ALA A 95 10.67 -8.27 1.26
C ALA A 95 10.25 -9.17 0.08
N SER A 96 11.24 -9.76 -0.61
CA SER A 96 11.00 -10.66 -1.75
C SER A 96 10.13 -11.88 -1.42
N ASN A 97 10.07 -12.30 -0.15
CA ASN A 97 9.21 -13.40 0.29
C ASN A 97 7.74 -13.00 0.53
N ASP A 98 7.39 -11.71 0.43
CA ASP A 98 6.02 -11.24 0.65
C ASP A 98 5.07 -11.64 -0.49
N GLY A 99 5.58 -11.95 -1.69
CA GLY A 99 4.77 -12.27 -2.87
C GLY A 99 3.80 -13.43 -2.68
N GLN A 100 4.23 -14.53 -2.07
CA GLN A 100 3.35 -15.67 -1.79
C GLN A 100 2.27 -15.34 -0.75
N LEU A 101 2.61 -14.56 0.26
CA LEU A 101 1.66 -14.10 1.28
C LEU A 101 0.61 -13.17 0.65
N LEU A 102 1.03 -12.26 -0.23
CA LEU A 102 0.13 -11.39 -0.98
C LEU A 102 -0.85 -12.19 -1.85
N LYS A 103 -0.41 -13.31 -2.44
CA LYS A 103 -1.30 -14.22 -3.16
C LYS A 103 -2.35 -14.85 -2.25
N MET A 104 -1.96 -15.30 -1.06
CA MET A 104 -2.92 -15.86 -0.10
C MET A 104 -3.99 -14.84 0.29
N GLU A 105 -3.58 -13.59 0.57
CA GLU A 105 -4.54 -12.51 0.84
C GLU A 105 -5.43 -12.22 -0.38
N TYR A 106 -4.87 -12.20 -1.60
CA TYR A 106 -5.62 -11.99 -2.83
C TYR A 106 -6.72 -13.03 -3.06
N GLU A 107 -6.44 -14.31 -2.74
CA GLU A 107 -7.38 -15.41 -2.89
C GLU A 107 -8.51 -15.37 -1.86
N GLY A 108 -8.24 -14.80 -0.68
CA GLY A 108 -9.23 -14.64 0.39
C GLY A 108 -10.05 -13.35 0.34
N GLU A 109 -9.67 -12.38 -0.50
CA GLU A 109 -10.30 -11.05 -0.54
C GLU A 109 -11.55 -11.00 -1.43
N TYR A 110 -12.58 -10.30 -0.95
CA TYR A 110 -13.85 -10.08 -1.66
C TYR A 110 -13.97 -8.67 -2.22
N ASP A 111 -13.37 -7.68 -1.57
CA ASP A 111 -13.37 -6.29 -2.02
C ASP A 111 -12.55 -6.14 -3.31
N ILE A 112 -13.19 -5.62 -4.37
CA ILE A 112 -12.60 -5.57 -5.71
C ILE A 112 -11.40 -4.63 -5.79
N ASP A 113 -11.40 -3.54 -5.01
CA ASP A 113 -10.37 -2.52 -5.01
C ASP A 113 -9.15 -3.02 -4.23
N VAL A 114 -9.37 -3.69 -3.10
CA VAL A 114 -8.30 -4.36 -2.35
C VAL A 114 -7.71 -5.52 -3.17
N ARG A 115 -8.52 -6.33 -3.86
CA ARG A 115 -8.02 -7.37 -4.78
C ARG A 115 -7.16 -6.78 -5.90
N ARG A 116 -7.56 -5.64 -6.45
CA ARG A 116 -6.79 -4.93 -7.47
C ARG A 116 -5.45 -4.47 -6.89
N ALA A 117 -5.44 -3.89 -5.70
CA ALA A 117 -4.21 -3.46 -5.03
C ALA A 117 -3.29 -4.64 -4.72
N LEU A 118 -3.82 -5.76 -4.23
CA LEU A 118 -3.07 -7.00 -3.97
C LEU A 118 -2.49 -7.60 -5.27
N LEU A 119 -3.25 -7.56 -6.37
CA LEU A 119 -2.75 -7.98 -7.69
C LEU A 119 -1.56 -7.15 -8.15
N VAL A 120 -1.62 -5.83 -7.94
CA VAL A 120 -0.49 -4.95 -8.25
C VAL A 120 0.67 -5.19 -7.29
N ALA A 121 0.41 -5.34 -6.00
CA ALA A 121 1.43 -5.60 -4.99
C ALA A 121 2.20 -6.90 -5.27
N MET A 122 1.51 -7.96 -5.71
CA MET A 122 2.12 -9.20 -6.18
C MET A 122 3.09 -8.96 -7.34
N TYR A 123 2.74 -8.11 -8.30
CA TYR A 123 3.63 -7.74 -9.41
C TYR A 123 4.88 -6.99 -8.90
N GLU A 124 4.68 -6.03 -7.99
CA GLU A 124 5.75 -5.23 -7.41
C GLU A 124 6.72 -6.08 -6.58
N ALA A 125 6.21 -7.12 -5.91
CA ALA A 125 6.99 -8.10 -5.15
C ALA A 125 7.66 -9.18 -6.04
N ASP A 126 7.69 -9.01 -7.37
CA ASP A 126 8.22 -9.97 -8.34
C ASP A 126 7.58 -11.37 -8.26
N TYR A 127 6.30 -11.42 -7.88
CA TYR A 127 5.56 -12.67 -7.75
C TYR A 127 4.27 -12.61 -8.56
N MET A 128 4.34 -13.04 -9.82
CA MET A 128 3.17 -13.01 -10.70
C MET A 128 2.88 -14.35 -11.37
N PRO A 129 1.91 -15.13 -10.87
CA PRO A 129 1.51 -16.39 -11.49
C PRO A 129 0.93 -16.16 -12.90
N ARG A 130 1.60 -16.66 -13.94
CA ARG A 130 1.18 -16.48 -15.35
C ARG A 130 -0.26 -16.95 -15.61
N GLY A 131 -0.68 -18.06 -14.99
CA GLY A 131 -2.04 -18.58 -15.11
C GLY A 131 -3.10 -17.64 -14.52
N LEU A 132 -2.76 -16.89 -13.45
CA LEU A 132 -3.66 -15.93 -12.82
C LEU A 132 -3.95 -14.74 -13.75
N LEU A 133 -2.91 -14.11 -14.29
CA LEU A 133 -3.09 -12.98 -15.22
C LEU A 133 -3.88 -13.38 -16.46
N LYS A 134 -3.56 -14.54 -17.05
CA LYS A 134 -4.29 -15.06 -18.23
C LYS A 134 -5.77 -15.23 -17.91
N ARG A 135 -6.11 -15.88 -16.79
CA ARG A 135 -7.49 -16.08 -16.37
C ARG A 135 -8.24 -14.76 -16.13
N LEU A 136 -7.60 -13.81 -15.43
CA LEU A 136 -8.22 -12.51 -15.14
C LEU A 136 -8.42 -11.63 -16.37
N SER A 137 -7.53 -11.73 -17.36
CA SER A 137 -7.59 -10.92 -18.59
C SER A 137 -8.86 -11.17 -19.43
N SER A 138 -9.54 -12.28 -19.19
CA SER A 138 -10.79 -12.71 -19.83
C SER A 138 -12.01 -12.65 -18.91
N HIS A 139 -11.85 -12.26 -17.64
CA HIS A 139 -12.95 -12.17 -16.68
C HIS A 139 -13.79 -10.90 -16.86
N PRO A 140 -15.08 -10.89 -16.48
CA PRO A 140 -15.96 -9.73 -16.65
C PRO A 140 -15.73 -8.61 -15.62
N THR A 141 -14.83 -8.78 -14.65
CA THR A 141 -14.60 -7.82 -13.56
C THR A 141 -13.61 -6.71 -13.95
N MET A 142 -13.56 -5.63 -13.15
CA MET A 142 -12.60 -4.54 -13.32
C MET A 142 -11.13 -5.01 -13.28
N LEU A 143 -10.85 -6.15 -12.62
CA LEU A 143 -9.52 -6.76 -12.57
C LEU A 143 -8.97 -7.14 -13.95
N LYS A 144 -9.82 -7.30 -14.98
CA LYS A 144 -9.38 -7.61 -16.34
C LYS A 144 -8.44 -6.54 -16.90
N TRP A 145 -8.70 -5.27 -16.58
CA TRP A 145 -7.91 -4.15 -17.07
C TRP A 145 -6.56 -4.10 -16.38
N THR A 146 -6.53 -4.29 -15.06
CA THR A 146 -5.29 -4.41 -14.30
C THR A 146 -4.46 -5.59 -14.78
N ALA A 147 -5.07 -6.76 -14.99
CA ALA A 147 -4.36 -7.93 -15.48
C ALA A 147 -3.75 -7.72 -16.89
N ARG A 148 -4.50 -7.10 -17.81
CA ARG A 148 -4.01 -6.74 -19.16
C ARG A 148 -2.92 -5.69 -19.13
N TYR A 149 -3.03 -4.73 -18.22
CA TYR A 149 -1.99 -3.71 -18.03
C TYR A 149 -0.69 -4.37 -17.55
N LEU A 150 -0.76 -5.16 -16.47
CA LEU A 150 0.39 -5.86 -15.91
C LEU A 150 1.02 -6.85 -16.90
N SER A 151 0.23 -7.52 -17.74
CA SER A 151 0.76 -8.47 -18.73
C SER A 151 1.51 -7.81 -19.90
N ARG A 152 1.31 -6.50 -20.12
CA ARG A 152 1.97 -5.73 -21.19
C ARG A 152 3.24 -5.04 -20.74
N LEU A 153 3.44 -4.91 -19.43
CA LEU A 153 4.64 -4.29 -18.88
C LEU A 153 5.85 -5.18 -19.12
N GLN A 154 6.95 -4.55 -19.53
CA GLN A 154 8.25 -5.20 -19.55
C GLN A 154 8.85 -5.08 -18.14
N TYR A 155 9.06 -6.20 -17.47
CA TYR A 155 9.69 -6.20 -16.16
C TYR A 155 11.17 -5.80 -16.28
N PRO A 156 11.73 -4.97 -15.38
CA PRO A 156 11.06 -4.26 -14.27
C PRO A 156 10.37 -2.97 -14.76
N SER A 157 9.10 -2.78 -14.41
CA SER A 157 8.34 -1.56 -14.68
C SER A 157 7.76 -1.01 -13.39
N THR A 158 7.95 0.29 -13.14
CA THR A 158 7.34 0.97 -11.99
C THR A 158 5.85 1.19 -12.25
N ILE A 159 5.01 0.64 -11.38
CA ILE A 159 3.58 0.90 -11.42
C ILE A 159 3.32 2.25 -10.75
N PRO A 160 2.63 3.21 -11.40
CA PRO A 160 2.33 4.48 -10.78
C PRO A 160 1.55 4.27 -9.46
N LEU A 161 1.85 5.11 -8.48
CA LEU A 161 1.03 5.19 -7.28
C LEU A 161 -0.37 5.72 -7.65
N PRO A 162 -1.43 5.22 -6.99
CA PRO A 162 -2.77 5.75 -7.19
C PRO A 162 -2.80 7.26 -6.92
N LYS A 163 -3.28 8.06 -7.89
CA LYS A 163 -3.55 9.48 -7.70
C LYS A 163 -5.04 9.63 -7.41
N PHE A 164 -5.38 10.20 -6.25
CA PHE A 164 -6.74 10.51 -5.83
C PHE A 164 -6.90 12.01 -5.62
#